data_AF-A0A9E7KAH9-F1
#
_entry.id   AF-A0A9E7KAH9-F1
#
_cell.length_a   1.000
_cell.length_b   1.000
_cell.length_c   1.000
_cell.angle_alpha   90.00
_cell.angle_beta   90.00
_cell.angle_gamma   90.00
#
_symmetry.space_group_name_H-M   'P 1'
#
loop_
_entity.id
_entity.type
_entity.pdbx_description
1 polymer ?
#
loop_
_entity_poly.entity_id
_entity_poly.type
_entity_poly.pdbx_seq_one_letter_code
_entity_poly.pdbx_strand_id
1 'polypeptide(L)'
;MHRKEPTLETMASRCSTMLLALLLFSFAITARSTKYRNCDIVGEGCSKDDQCGYICKIFGRSSKNVLCIPDPIHKERGNVCCCLI
;
A
#
# COMPACT_ATOMS: atom_id res chain seq x y z
N MET A 1 -6.70 -22.53 50.27
CA MET A 1 -7.43 -21.33 49.82
C MET A 1 -6.68 -20.71 48.64
N HIS A 2 -7.40 -20.10 47.73
CA HIS A 2 -7.07 -19.83 46.32
C HIS A 2 -5.83 -18.98 46.01
N ARG A 3 -5.15 -19.43 44.94
CA ARG A 3 -4.29 -18.75 43.94
C ARG A 3 -4.68 -17.28 43.65
N LYS A 4 -3.69 -16.41 43.46
CA LYS A 4 -3.60 -15.37 42.39
C LYS A 4 -2.33 -14.54 42.54
N GLU A 5 -1.30 -14.85 41.74
CA GLU A 5 -0.44 -13.85 41.13
C GLU A 5 -1.17 -13.34 39.88
N PRO A 6 -1.67 -12.09 39.81
CA PRO A 6 -2.32 -11.59 38.60
C PRO A 6 -1.53 -10.47 37.91
N THR A 7 -0.34 -10.11 38.40
CA THR A 7 0.38 -8.92 37.94
C THR A 7 1.40 -9.19 36.83
N LEU A 8 2.04 -10.37 36.79
CA LEU A 8 3.05 -10.68 35.78
C LEU A 8 2.43 -11.07 34.42
N GLU A 9 1.40 -11.92 34.42
CA GLU A 9 0.73 -12.37 33.19
C GLU A 9 -0.01 -11.23 32.47
N THR A 10 -0.56 -10.27 33.22
CA THR A 10 -1.29 -9.12 32.65
C THR A 10 -0.36 -8.19 31.87
N MET A 11 0.91 -8.04 32.27
CA MET A 11 1.87 -7.19 31.55
C MET A 11 2.46 -7.90 30.33
N ALA A 12 2.83 -9.18 30.47
CA ALA A 12 3.34 -9.97 29.35
C ALA A 12 2.29 -10.17 28.24
N SER A 13 1.02 -10.38 28.62
CA SER A 13 -0.11 -10.49 27.69
C SER A 13 -0.31 -9.21 26.89
N ARG A 14 -0.17 -8.03 27.51
CA ARG A 14 -0.32 -6.73 26.84
C ARG A 14 0.82 -6.42 25.87
N CYS A 15 2.05 -6.79 26.21
CA CYS A 15 3.17 -6.63 25.28
C CYS A 15 3.02 -7.53 24.04
N SER A 16 2.52 -8.76 24.23
CA SER A 16 2.28 -9.69 23.13
C SER A 16 1.20 -9.21 22.17
N THR A 17 0.09 -8.63 22.69
CA THR A 17 -0.97 -8.08 21.83
C THR A 17 -0.55 -6.80 21.11
N MET A 18 0.26 -5.93 21.74
CA MET A 18 0.82 -4.74 21.08
C MET A 18 1.79 -5.12 19.96
N LEU A 19 2.67 -6.10 20.18
CA LEU A 19 3.58 -6.61 19.16
C LEU A 19 2.81 -7.23 17.98
N LEU A 20 1.80 -8.05 18.27
CA LEU A 20 0.97 -8.65 17.23
C LEU A 20 0.23 -7.57 16.42
N ALA A 21 -0.34 -6.56 17.08
CA ALA A 21 -1.00 -5.45 16.39
C ALA A 21 -0.02 -4.70 15.48
N LEU A 22 1.18 -4.34 15.98
CA LEU A 22 2.22 -3.67 15.19
C LEU A 22 2.65 -4.50 13.97
N LEU A 23 2.79 -5.81 14.13
CA LEU A 23 3.11 -6.72 13.03
C LEU A 23 2.00 -6.76 11.98
N LEU A 24 0.73 -6.83 12.41
CA LEU A 24 -0.42 -6.82 11.49
C LEU A 24 -0.53 -5.49 10.74
N PHE A 25 -0.32 -4.36 11.41
CA PHE A 25 -0.26 -3.05 10.75
C PHE A 25 0.89 -2.97 9.74
N SER A 26 2.07 -3.45 10.11
CA SER A 26 3.25 -3.48 9.23
C SER A 26 3.04 -4.37 8.01
N PHE A 27 2.40 -5.53 8.20
CA PHE A 27 2.05 -6.45 7.11
C PHE A 27 1.03 -5.81 6.16
N ALA A 28 0.00 -5.13 6.68
CA ALA A 28 -1.00 -4.42 5.88
C ALA A 28 -0.40 -3.29 5.04
N ILE A 29 0.59 -2.56 5.57
CA ILE A 29 1.32 -1.52 4.83
C ILE A 29 2.13 -2.15 3.69
N THR A 30 2.83 -3.25 3.98
CA THR A 30 3.67 -3.96 3.00
C THR A 30 2.84 -4.54 1.86
N ALA A 31 1.69 -5.16 2.15
CA ALA A 31 0.80 -5.74 1.14
C ALA A 31 0.17 -4.68 0.20
N ARG A 32 0.01 -3.44 0.66
CA ARG A 32 -0.43 -2.32 -0.20
C ARG A 32 0.70 -1.84 -1.11
N SER A 33 1.93 -1.80 -0.62
CA SER A 33 3.11 -1.39 -1.41
C SER A 33 3.43 -2.38 -2.54
N THR A 34 3.14 -3.68 -2.36
CA THR A 34 3.43 -4.69 -3.39
C THR A 34 2.52 -4.65 -4.62
N LYS A 35 1.32 -4.04 -4.53
CA LYS A 35 0.39 -4.01 -5.68
C LYS A 35 0.94 -3.23 -6.90
N TYR A 36 1.91 -2.34 -6.68
CA TYR A 36 2.42 -1.44 -7.73
C TYR A 36 3.95 -1.50 -7.86
N ARG A 37 4.61 -2.54 -7.32
CA ARG A 37 6.08 -2.64 -7.29
C ARG A 37 6.78 -2.68 -8.66
N ASN A 38 6.02 -2.94 -9.73
CA ASN A 38 6.54 -2.99 -11.10
C ASN A 38 5.93 -1.91 -11.99
N CYS A 39 5.58 -0.74 -11.45
CA CYS A 39 5.20 0.37 -12.30
C CYS A 39 5.79 1.69 -11.87
N ASP A 40 6.08 2.50 -12.89
CA ASP A 40 6.38 3.91 -12.74
C ASP A 40 5.08 4.69 -12.70
N ILE A 41 4.85 5.41 -11.59
CA ILE A 41 3.68 6.27 -11.42
C ILE A 41 3.97 7.63 -12.05
N VAL A 42 3.17 8.02 -13.04
CA VAL A 42 3.31 9.27 -13.79
C VAL A 42 1.94 9.89 -14.08
N GLY A 43 1.90 11.20 -14.20
CA GLY A 43 0.68 11.94 -14.53
C GLY A 43 -0.43 11.83 -13.46
N GLU A 44 -1.47 12.64 -13.64
CA GLU A 44 -2.62 12.72 -12.73
C GLU A 44 -3.91 12.73 -13.55
N GLY A 45 -5.02 12.33 -12.93
CA GLY A 45 -6.36 12.53 -13.47
C GLY A 45 -6.82 11.49 -14.49
N CYS A 46 -6.28 10.27 -14.46
CA CYS A 46 -6.79 9.21 -15.33
C CYS A 46 -8.16 8.71 -14.85
N SER A 47 -9.07 8.44 -15.77
CA SER A 47 -10.33 7.74 -15.47
C SER A 47 -10.33 6.29 -15.95
N LYS A 48 -9.44 5.96 -16.90
CA LYS A 48 -9.36 4.67 -17.58
C LYS A 48 -7.90 4.39 -17.99
N ASP A 49 -7.57 3.11 -18.12
CA ASP A 49 -6.22 2.64 -18.43
C ASP A 49 -5.70 3.14 -19.78
N ASP A 50 -6.56 3.23 -20.79
CA ASP A 50 -6.21 3.67 -22.15
C ASP A 50 -5.66 5.10 -22.21
N GLN A 51 -6.12 5.99 -21.32
CA GLN A 51 -5.62 7.35 -21.19
C GLN A 51 -4.14 7.40 -20.78
N CYS A 52 -3.69 6.37 -20.05
CA CYS A 52 -2.32 6.30 -19.56
C CYS A 52 -1.31 5.94 -20.65
N GLY A 53 -1.74 5.37 -21.79
CA GLY A 53 -0.84 5.00 -22.88
C GLY A 53 -0.05 6.19 -23.43
N TYR A 54 -0.72 7.33 -23.64
CA TYR A 54 -0.08 8.55 -24.13
C TYR A 54 0.86 9.16 -23.08
N ILE A 55 0.41 9.21 -21.81
CA ILE A 55 1.20 9.74 -20.69
C ILE A 55 2.48 8.92 -20.53
N CYS A 56 2.37 7.59 -20.44
CA CYS A 56 3.54 6.70 -20.34
C CYS A 56 4.53 6.91 -21.49
N LYS A 57 4.03 7.10 -22.73
CA LYS A 57 4.88 7.37 -23.89
C LYS A 57 5.65 8.69 -23.77
N ILE A 58 5.03 9.75 -23.26
CA ILE A 58 5.71 11.05 -23.02
C ILE A 58 6.88 10.88 -22.04
N PHE A 59 6.68 10.07 -21.00
CA PHE A 59 7.71 9.78 -20.00
C PHE A 59 8.71 8.69 -20.45
N GLY A 60 8.70 8.29 -21.74
CA GLY A 60 9.63 7.30 -22.29
C GLY A 60 9.37 5.86 -21.83
N ARG A 61 8.16 5.56 -21.35
CA ARG A 61 7.73 4.22 -20.89
C ARG A 61 6.85 3.53 -21.94
N SER A 62 6.62 2.23 -21.73
CA SER A 62 5.73 1.43 -22.58
C SER A 62 4.30 1.96 -22.54
N SER A 63 3.70 2.20 -23.70
CA SER A 63 2.30 2.61 -23.83
C SER A 63 1.32 1.45 -23.85
N LYS A 64 1.82 0.20 -23.74
CA LYS A 64 1.00 -1.02 -23.92
C LYS A 64 0.54 -1.62 -22.59
N ASN A 65 1.37 -1.52 -21.55
CA ASN A 65 1.08 -2.07 -20.24
C ASN A 65 0.91 -0.91 -19.26
N VAL A 66 -0.31 -0.38 -19.21
CA VAL A 66 -0.64 0.81 -18.44
C VAL A 66 -1.87 0.54 -17.58
N LEU A 67 -1.90 1.14 -16.40
CA LEU A 67 -3.01 1.03 -15.45
C LEU A 67 -3.35 2.41 -14.92
N CYS A 68 -4.63 2.70 -14.80
CA CYS A 68 -5.13 3.82 -14.05
C CYS A 68 -5.46 3.38 -12.62
N ILE A 69 -4.70 3.88 -11.66
CA ILE A 69 -4.77 3.42 -10.27
C ILE A 69 -5.05 4.61 -9.35
N PRO A 70 -5.68 4.41 -8.17
CA PRO A 70 -5.73 5.44 -7.15
C PRO A 70 -4.31 5.83 -6.73
N ASP A 71 -4.05 7.13 -6.54
CA ASP A 71 -2.74 7.62 -6.11
C ASP A 71 -2.35 6.98 -4.75
N PRO A 72 -1.28 6.16 -4.71
CA PRO A 72 -0.86 5.50 -3.48
C PRO A 72 -0.11 6.44 -2.53
N ILE A 73 0.32 7.62 -3.00
CA ILE A 73 1.10 8.61 -2.26
C ILE A 73 0.18 9.74 -1.77
N HIS A 74 -0.65 10.31 -2.66
CA HIS A 74 -1.53 11.43 -2.34
C HIS A 74 -2.98 11.13 -2.72
N LYS A 75 -3.76 10.58 -1.78
CA LYS A 75 -5.18 10.24 -2.00
C LYS A 75 -6.04 11.36 -2.58
N GLU A 76 -5.66 12.62 -2.37
CA GLU A 76 -6.43 13.78 -2.82
C GLU A 76 -6.24 14.09 -4.31
N ARG A 77 -5.22 13.54 -4.96
CA ARG A 77 -4.97 13.67 -6.41
C ARG A 77 -5.86 12.77 -7.26
N GLY A 78 -6.66 11.91 -6.64
CA GLY A 78 -7.52 10.95 -7.34
C GLY A 78 -6.70 9.80 -7.92
N ASN A 79 -6.81 9.60 -9.23
CA ASN A 79 -6.14 8.49 -9.91
C ASN A 79 -4.91 8.98 -10.72
N VAL A 80 -3.90 8.12 -10.82
CA VAL A 80 -2.62 8.34 -11.49
C VAL A 80 -2.33 7.19 -12.45
N CYS A 81 -1.47 7.44 -13.44
CA CYS A 81 -1.08 6.40 -14.38
C CYS A 81 0.11 5.60 -13.88
N CYS A 82 -0.01 4.28 -13.96
CA CYS A 82 0.98 3.29 -13.54
C CYS A 82 1.48 2.60 -14.82
N CYS A 83 2.66 3.00 -15.29
CA CYS A 83 3.33 2.43 -16.46
C CYS A 83 4.10 1.18 -16.04
N LEU A 84 3.61 0.00 -16.41
CA LEU A 84 4.28 -1.24 -16.07
C LEU A 84 5.57 -1.36 -16.89
N ILE A 85 6.66 -1.73 -16.20
CA ILE A 85 7.99 -1.95 -16.79
C ILE A 85 8.04 -3.32 -17.45
#